data_AF-A0A7K4L2U8-F1
#
_entry.id   AF-A0A7K4L2U8-F1
#
_cell.length_a   1.000
_cell.length_b   1.000
_cell.length_c   1.000
_cell.angle_alpha   90.00
_cell.angle_beta   90.00
_cell.angle_gamma   90.00
#
_symmetry.space_group_name_H-M   'P 1'
#
loop_
_entity.id
_entity.type
_entity.pdbx_description
1 polymer ?
#
loop_
_entity_poly.entity_id
_entity_poly.type
_entity_poly.pdbx_seq_one_letter_code
_entity_poly.pdbx_strand_id
1 'polypeptide(L)'
;ECNCHNKAEDCYYDQSIEDQKRSINIHGEYIGGGVCLNCTQHTTGINCEICANGYYGNPLEPGQPCVPCECHGNVNPQEEGHCDSVTGRCLKCAGNTAGDHCERCADGYYGDALVE
;
A
#
# COMPACT_ATOMS: atom_id res chain seq x y z
N GLU A 1 -8.94 -1.21 23.58
CA GLU A 1 -8.91 -0.13 22.57
C GLU A 1 -7.95 -0.56 21.47
N CYS A 2 -8.33 -0.40 20.21
CA CYS A 2 -7.48 -0.76 19.08
C CYS A 2 -6.55 0.39 18.72
N ASN A 3 -5.34 0.07 18.29
CA ASN A 3 -4.44 1.05 17.70
C ASN A 3 -4.63 1.06 16.20
N CYS A 4 -5.31 2.09 15.65
CA CYS A 4 -5.50 2.25 14.21
C CYS A 4 -4.77 3.48 13.66
N HIS A 5 -3.79 4.01 14.39
CA HIS A 5 -3.01 5.20 14.02
C HIS A 5 -3.85 6.42 13.60
N ASN A 6 -5.04 6.60 14.18
CA ASN A 6 -6.04 7.62 13.81
C ASN A 6 -6.56 7.50 12.36
N LYS A 7 -6.54 6.30 11.79
CA LYS A 7 -6.97 6.02 10.41
C LYS A 7 -8.18 5.12 10.34
N ALA A 8 -8.71 4.64 11.45
CA ALA A 8 -10.01 3.98 11.53
C ALA A 8 -10.68 4.33 12.85
N GLU A 9 -12.00 4.40 12.84
CA GLU A 9 -12.83 4.61 14.04
C GLU A 9 -13.25 3.26 14.66
N ASP A 10 -13.48 2.26 13.82
CA ASP A 10 -13.97 0.95 14.22
C ASP A 10 -12.92 -0.15 14.09
N CYS A 11 -13.03 -1.18 14.92
CA CYS A 11 -12.23 -2.38 14.86
C CYS A 11 -13.00 -3.59 15.41
N TYR A 12 -12.53 -4.79 15.11
CA TYR A 12 -13.00 -6.03 15.72
C TYR A 12 -11.85 -6.81 16.33
N TYR A 13 -12.17 -7.79 17.17
CA TYR A 13 -11.19 -8.68 17.80
C TYR A 13 -11.07 -10.00 17.01
N ASP A 14 -9.82 -10.42 16.74
CA ASP A 14 -9.47 -11.67 16.09
C ASP A 14 -8.41 -12.42 16.91
N GLN A 15 -8.77 -13.58 17.46
CA GLN A 15 -7.87 -14.42 18.26
C GLN A 15 -6.64 -14.87 17.45
N SER A 16 -6.80 -15.14 16.15
CA SER A 16 -5.69 -15.62 15.33
C SER A 16 -4.61 -14.56 15.15
N ILE A 17 -5.01 -13.28 15.15
CA ILE A 17 -4.10 -12.13 15.08
C ILE A 17 -3.35 -11.95 16.41
N GLU A 18 -4.01 -12.21 17.54
CA GLU A 18 -3.37 -12.20 18.86
C GLU A 18 -2.35 -13.33 18.99
N ASP A 19 -2.74 -14.56 18.63
CA ASP A 19 -1.88 -15.74 18.72
C ASP A 19 -0.62 -15.57 17.86
N GLN A 20 -0.76 -14.92 16.70
CA GLN A 20 0.34 -14.60 15.78
C GLN A 20 1.13 -13.35 16.18
N LYS A 21 0.70 -12.61 17.21
CA LYS A 21 1.28 -11.32 17.62
C LYS A 21 1.40 -10.33 16.46
N ARG A 22 0.30 -10.14 15.73
CA ARG A 22 0.27 -9.32 14.50
C ARG A 22 -0.44 -7.98 14.63
N SER A 23 -1.15 -7.74 15.73
CA SER A 23 -1.72 -6.42 16.05
C SER A 23 -0.91 -5.76 17.15
N ILE A 24 -0.79 -4.44 17.08
CA ILE A 24 -0.18 -3.64 18.14
C ILE A 24 -1.23 -2.98 19.03
N ASN A 25 -0.90 -2.84 20.32
CA ASN A 25 -1.66 -2.02 21.25
C ASN A 25 -1.30 -0.53 21.12
N ILE A 26 -1.92 0.33 21.94
CA ILE A 26 -1.67 1.78 21.97
C ILE A 26 -0.25 2.16 22.45
N HIS A 27 0.50 1.22 23.02
CA HIS A 27 1.87 1.39 23.47
C HIS A 27 2.90 0.90 22.43
N GLY A 28 2.45 0.41 21.27
CA GLY A 28 3.30 -0.11 20.20
C GLY A 28 3.82 -1.53 20.46
N GLU A 29 3.22 -2.26 21.39
CA GLU A 29 3.58 -3.65 21.70
C GLU A 29 2.69 -4.60 20.90
N TYR A 30 3.27 -5.67 20.35
CA TYR A 30 2.55 -6.70 19.59
C TYR A 30 1.72 -7.62 20.51
N ILE A 31 0.69 -7.05 21.13
CA ILE A 31 -0.20 -7.66 22.11
C ILE A 31 -1.64 -7.30 21.75
N GLY A 32 -2.53 -8.29 21.82
CA GLY A 32 -3.94 -8.17 21.48
C GLY A 32 -4.27 -8.58 20.04
N GLY A 33 -5.56 -8.65 19.74
CA GLY A 33 -6.09 -9.14 18.46
C GLY A 33 -6.92 -8.10 17.70
N GLY A 34 -6.71 -6.80 17.94
CA GLY A 34 -7.50 -5.76 17.30
C GLY A 34 -7.21 -5.66 15.81
N VAL A 35 -8.24 -5.67 14.97
CA VAL A 35 -8.15 -5.47 13.52
C VAL A 35 -9.01 -4.27 13.14
N CYS A 36 -8.36 -3.24 12.61
CA CYS A 36 -9.01 -2.01 12.20
C CYS A 36 -9.91 -2.23 10.97
N LEU A 37 -11.06 -1.54 10.95
CA LEU A 37 -12.02 -1.61 9.85
C LEU A 37 -12.02 -0.29 9.07
N ASN A 38 -12.23 -0.38 7.76
CA ASN A 38 -12.39 0.79 6.89
C ASN A 38 -11.26 1.82 7.04
N CYS A 39 -10.01 1.36 6.97
CA CYS A 39 -8.84 2.24 7.01
C CYS A 39 -8.99 3.40 6.01
N THR A 40 -8.78 4.61 6.51
CA THR A 40 -8.86 5.87 5.78
C THR A 40 -7.47 6.30 5.31
N GLN A 41 -7.36 7.49 4.70
CA GLN A 41 -6.07 8.08 4.27
C GLN A 41 -5.25 7.17 3.34
N HIS A 42 -5.94 6.36 2.53
CA HIS A 42 -5.33 5.40 1.60
C HIS A 42 -4.40 4.39 2.28
N THR A 43 -4.72 4.01 3.51
CA THR A 43 -4.00 2.97 4.25
C THR A 43 -4.74 1.64 4.27
N THR A 44 -4.00 0.58 4.60
CA THR A 44 -4.48 -0.78 4.84
C THR A 44 -3.57 -1.43 5.89
N GLY A 45 -3.79 -2.71 6.19
CA GLY A 45 -3.09 -3.45 7.24
C GLY A 45 -3.95 -3.65 8.48
N ILE A 46 -3.42 -4.36 9.46
CA ILE A 46 -4.16 -4.74 10.68
C ILE A 46 -4.46 -3.50 11.54
N ASN A 47 -3.52 -2.57 11.55
CA ASN A 47 -3.52 -1.34 12.33
C ASN A 47 -3.58 -0.09 11.44
N CYS A 48 -3.87 -0.22 10.14
CA CYS A 48 -3.80 0.85 9.13
C CYS A 48 -2.38 1.44 8.97
N GLU A 49 -1.37 0.55 8.98
CA GLU A 49 0.05 0.85 9.10
C GLU A 49 0.81 0.89 7.77
N ILE A 50 0.19 0.45 6.66
CA ILE A 50 0.79 0.45 5.32
C ILE A 50 -0.12 1.14 4.30
N CYS A 51 0.43 1.58 3.17
CA CYS A 51 -0.37 2.15 2.09
C CYS A 51 -1.18 1.07 1.36
N ALA A 52 -2.41 1.44 0.97
CA ALA A 52 -3.31 0.60 0.20
C ALA A 52 -2.77 0.34 -1.22
N ASN A 53 -3.32 -0.67 -1.90
CA ASN A 53 -2.93 -0.98 -3.28
C ASN A 53 -3.04 0.24 -4.19
N GLY A 54 -2.00 0.50 -4.99
CA GLY A 54 -1.92 1.69 -5.85
C GLY A 54 -1.46 2.97 -5.13
N TYR A 55 -1.08 2.89 -3.86
CA TYR A 55 -0.50 4.00 -3.12
C TYR A 55 0.83 3.58 -2.48
N TYR A 56 1.72 4.56 -2.31
CA TYR A 56 2.99 4.36 -1.64
C TYR A 56 3.32 5.48 -0.65
N GLY A 57 4.19 5.19 0.32
CA GLY A 57 4.63 6.14 1.34
C GLY A 57 4.92 5.46 2.68
N ASN A 58 4.98 6.25 3.75
CA ASN A 58 5.13 5.75 5.11
C ASN A 58 4.11 6.43 6.04
N PRO A 59 2.88 5.88 6.13
CA PRO A 59 1.77 6.53 6.81
C PRO A 59 1.94 6.64 8.34
N LEU A 60 3.00 6.06 8.90
CA LEU A 60 3.36 6.19 10.31
C LEU A 60 4.26 7.40 10.58
N GLU A 61 4.97 7.88 9.56
CA GLU A 61 5.88 9.02 9.67
C GLU A 61 5.16 10.34 9.35
N PRO A 62 5.30 11.36 10.22
CA PRO A 62 4.73 12.67 9.97
C PRO A 62 5.22 13.26 8.63
N GLY A 63 4.28 13.66 7.78
CA GLY A 63 4.59 14.28 6.49
C GLY A 63 4.88 13.29 5.35
N GLN A 64 4.73 11.98 5.56
CA GLN A 64 4.86 10.95 4.51
C GLN A 64 3.52 10.24 4.24
N PRO A 65 2.49 10.96 3.75
CA PRO A 65 1.19 10.36 3.46
C PRO A 65 1.28 9.31 2.36
N CYS A 66 0.28 8.45 2.28
CA CYS A 66 0.10 7.56 1.13
C CYS A 66 -0.33 8.38 -0.09
N VAL A 67 0.48 8.34 -1.14
CA VAL A 67 0.24 9.04 -2.42
C VAL A 67 0.08 8.03 -3.55
N PRO A 68 -0.70 8.35 -4.60
CA PRO A 68 -0.91 7.43 -5.71
C PRO A 68 0.40 7.03 -6.41
N CYS A 69 0.49 5.78 -6.83
CA CYS A 69 1.59 5.32 -7.67
C CYS A 69 1.49 5.91 -9.08
N GLU A 70 2.62 6.43 -9.57
CA GLU A 70 2.72 7.01 -10.91
C GLU A 70 3.28 5.96 -11.85
N CYS A 71 2.42 5.10 -12.41
CA CYS A 71 2.81 4.05 -13.36
C CYS A 71 2.43 4.38 -14.81
N HIS A 72 2.11 5.64 -15.10
CA HIS A 72 1.75 6.15 -16.44
C HIS A 72 0.66 5.33 -17.15
N GLY A 73 -0.34 4.82 -16.42
CA GLY A 73 -1.39 3.97 -17.00
C GLY A 73 -0.93 2.60 -17.49
N ASN A 74 0.36 2.29 -17.39
CA ASN A 74 0.99 1.08 -17.90
C ASN A 74 1.02 -0.06 -16.89
N VAL A 75 0.01 -0.15 -16.04
CA VAL A 75 -0.21 -1.24 -15.07
C VAL A 75 -1.69 -1.56 -15.02
N ASN A 76 -2.04 -2.75 -14.55
CA ASN A 76 -3.43 -3.06 -14.21
C ASN A 76 -3.73 -2.58 -12.78
N PRO A 77 -4.55 -1.53 -12.56
CA PRO A 77 -4.82 -1.00 -11.22
C PRO A 77 -5.57 -1.99 -10.31
N GLN A 78 -6.27 -2.97 -10.90
CA GLN A 78 -6.98 -4.02 -10.17
C GLN A 78 -6.04 -5.15 -9.72
N GLU A 79 -4.82 -5.19 -10.24
CA GLU A 79 -3.85 -6.16 -9.81
C GLU A 79 -3.20 -5.68 -8.50
N GLU A 80 -3.29 -6.50 -7.46
CA GLU A 80 -2.62 -6.21 -6.18
C GLU A 80 -1.10 -6.18 -6.36
N GLY A 81 -0.47 -5.19 -5.72
CA GLY A 81 0.98 -5.03 -5.75
C GLY A 81 1.52 -4.66 -7.14
N HIS A 82 0.75 -3.90 -7.94
CA HIS A 82 1.26 -3.35 -9.20
C HIS A 82 2.33 -2.27 -8.99
N CYS A 83 2.39 -1.67 -7.79
CA CYS A 83 3.49 -0.87 -7.32
C CYS A 83 3.88 -1.26 -5.89
N ASP A 84 5.14 -1.00 -5.54
CA ASP A 84 5.68 -1.16 -4.21
C ASP A 84 5.14 -0.06 -3.28
N SER A 85 4.52 -0.46 -2.17
CA SER A 85 3.82 0.45 -1.25
C SER A 85 4.73 1.34 -0.41
N VAL A 86 6.06 1.18 -0.52
CA VAL A 86 7.04 2.02 0.20
C VAL A 86 7.75 2.95 -0.77
N THR A 87 8.23 2.43 -1.89
CA THR A 87 9.07 3.15 -2.86
C THR A 87 8.28 3.76 -4.01
N GLY A 88 7.05 3.29 -4.28
CA GLY A 88 6.24 3.73 -5.41
C GLY A 88 6.64 3.12 -6.75
N ARG A 89 7.68 2.27 -6.78
CA ARG A 89 8.14 1.62 -7.99
C ARG A 89 7.08 0.66 -8.53
N CYS A 90 6.76 0.79 -9.80
CA CYS A 90 5.86 -0.09 -10.52
C CYS A 90 6.55 -1.44 -10.76
N LEU A 91 5.89 -2.51 -10.31
CA LEU A 91 6.43 -3.88 -10.31
C LEU A 91 5.89 -4.74 -11.45
N LYS A 92 4.81 -4.28 -12.10
CA LYS A 92 4.01 -5.07 -13.03
C LYS A 92 3.66 -4.29 -14.30
N CYS A 93 4.68 -3.74 -14.95
CA CYS A 93 4.51 -2.98 -16.19
C CYS A 93 3.85 -3.83 -17.29
N ALA A 94 2.82 -3.24 -17.92
CA ALA A 94 2.04 -3.80 -19.00
C ALA A 94 2.40 -3.11 -20.33
N GLY A 95 1.79 -3.55 -21.43
CA GLY A 95 1.95 -2.86 -22.73
C GLY A 95 3.37 -2.85 -23.30
N ASN A 96 4.24 -3.80 -22.87
CA ASN A 96 5.67 -3.83 -23.22
C ASN A 96 6.42 -2.55 -22.80
N THR A 97 6.09 -2.04 -21.62
CA THR A 97 6.80 -0.95 -20.97
C THR A 97 7.70 -1.46 -19.85
N ALA A 98 8.62 -0.61 -19.40
CA ALA A 98 9.59 -0.87 -18.35
C ALA A 98 9.98 0.46 -17.70
N GLY A 99 10.87 0.42 -16.70
CA GLY A 99 11.24 1.58 -15.89
C GLY A 99 10.61 1.51 -14.50
N ASP A 100 11.02 2.41 -13.60
CA ASP A 100 10.49 2.43 -12.23
C ASP A 100 9.03 2.90 -12.19
N HIS A 101 8.59 3.57 -13.25
CA HIS A 101 7.26 4.14 -13.42
C HIS A 101 6.60 3.62 -14.71
N CYS A 102 7.13 2.55 -15.31
CA CYS A 102 6.68 2.04 -16.62
C CYS A 102 6.71 3.11 -17.73
N GLU A 103 7.68 4.02 -17.66
CA GLU A 103 7.80 5.24 -18.45
C GLU A 103 8.58 5.09 -19.77
N ARG A 104 9.13 3.91 -20.01
CA ARG A 104 9.93 3.61 -21.21
C ARG A 104 9.48 2.31 -21.86
N CYS A 105 9.76 2.15 -23.15
CA CYS A 105 9.57 0.86 -23.81
C CYS A 105 10.49 -0.20 -23.18
N ALA A 106 9.98 -1.42 -23.07
CA ALA A 106 10.79 -2.58 -22.74
C ALA A 106 11.83 -2.85 -23.83
N ASP A 107 12.88 -3.59 -23.49
CA ASP A 107 13.98 -3.88 -24.41
C ASP A 107 13.46 -4.57 -25.68
N GLY A 108 13.79 -4.02 -26.85
CA GLY A 108 13.33 -4.51 -28.15
C GLY A 108 12.00 -3.92 -28.64
N TYR A 109 11.34 -3.07 -27.83
CA TYR A 109 10.15 -2.32 -28.22
C TYR A 109 10.48 -0.85 -28.48
N TYR A 110 9.68 -0.20 -29.34
CA TYR A 110 9.89 1.18 -29.78
C TYR A 110 8.55 1.90 -29.89
N GLY A 111 8.57 3.21 -29.69
CA GLY A 111 7.39 4.07 -29.70
C GLY A 111 7.44 5.05 -28.55
N ASP A 112 6.28 5.61 -28.22
CA ASP A 112 6.10 6.42 -27.02
C ASP A 112 5.38 5.59 -25.95
N ALA A 113 6.04 5.38 -24.81
CA ALA A 113 5.49 4.59 -23.70
C ALA A 113 4.49 5.38 -22.86
N LEU A 114 4.34 6.70 -23.09
CA LEU A 114 3.48 7.58 -22.32
C LEU A 114 2.24 8.04 -23.08
N VAL A 115 2.08 7.62 -24.34
CA VAL A 115 0.95 8.03 -25.17
C VAL A 115 -0.22 7.07 -24.94
N GLU A 116 -1.26 7.59 -24.28
CA GLU A 116 -2.60 6.99 -24.15
C GLU A 116 -3.38 7.01 -25.47
#